data_AF-A0A820G3A7-F1
#
_entry.id   AF-A0A820G3A7-F1
#
_cell.length_a   1.000
_cell.length_b   1.000
_cell.length_c   1.000
_cell.angle_alpha   90.00
_cell.angle_beta   90.00
_cell.angle_gamma   90.00
#
_symmetry.space_group_name_H-M   'P 1'
#
loop_
_entity.id
_entity.type
_entity.pdbx_description
1 polymer ?
#
loop_
_entity_poly.entity_id
_entity_poly.type
_entity_poly.pdbx_seq_one_letter_code
_entity_poly.pdbx_strand_id
1 'polypeptide(L)'
;RSVTKEVRDTIERRMTELAHGIAANFGCTAEIQYKRVGIPLVNHVQSTERAIRAAESLVGTPNVNGNITPTMGGEDFANMLEQRPGAYILIGNGMQSGKLHSPTYNFNDDAIPFGVGYFIRLVQQELNE
;
A
#
# COMPACT_ATOMS: atom_id res chain seq x y z
N ARG A 1 4.09 -10.94 7.31
CA ARG A 1 3.48 -9.82 6.56
C ARG A 1 2.70 -10.41 5.39
N SER A 2 1.68 -9.72 4.89
CA SER A 2 0.90 -10.10 3.71
C SER A 2 0.42 -8.85 2.98
N VAL A 3 0.03 -9.00 1.72
CA VAL A 3 -0.52 -7.92 0.87
C VAL A 3 -2.04 -7.96 0.77
N THR A 4 -2.69 -8.98 1.32
CA THR A 4 -4.15 -9.06 1.46
C THR A 4 -4.55 -9.50 2.87
N LYS A 5 -5.82 -9.24 3.22
CA LYS A 5 -6.39 -9.59 4.53
C LYS A 5 -6.52 -11.10 4.68
N GLU A 6 -6.94 -11.78 3.63
CA GLU A 6 -7.20 -13.23 3.59
C GLU A 6 -5.90 -14.03 3.78
N VAL A 7 -4.81 -13.55 3.16
CA VAL A 7 -3.48 -14.14 3.37
C VAL A 7 -3.01 -13.90 4.80
N ARG A 8 -3.31 -12.73 5.41
CA ARG A 8 -2.98 -12.47 6.81
C ARG A 8 -3.70 -13.44 7.75
N ASP A 9 -5.00 -13.62 7.54
CA ASP A 9 -5.84 -14.53 8.32
C ASP A 9 -5.35 -15.98 8.19
N THR A 10 -4.94 -16.36 6.98
CA THR A 10 -4.30 -17.66 6.73
C THR A 10 -2.99 -17.80 7.50
N ILE A 11 -2.12 -16.79 7.47
CA ILE A 11 -0.86 -16.83 8.20
C ILE A 11 -1.09 -16.98 9.70
N GLU A 12 -1.96 -16.18 10.30
CA GLU A 12 -2.27 -16.24 11.74
C GLU A 12 -2.79 -17.62 12.16
N ARG A 13 -3.75 -18.15 11.41
CA ARG A 13 -4.30 -19.48 11.65
C ARG A 13 -3.24 -20.57 11.50
N ARG A 14 -2.48 -20.57 10.41
CA ARG A 14 -1.48 -21.61 10.11
C ARG A 14 -0.30 -21.58 11.07
N MET A 15 0.16 -20.39 11.49
CA MET A 15 1.16 -20.28 12.55
C MET A 15 0.67 -20.96 13.83
N THR A 16 -0.61 -20.79 14.16
CA THR A 16 -1.21 -21.38 15.35
C THR A 16 -1.33 -22.90 15.26
N GLU A 17 -1.89 -23.41 14.17
CA GLU A 17 -1.99 -24.84 13.91
C GLU A 17 -0.62 -25.54 13.95
N LEU A 18 0.39 -24.94 13.32
CA LEU A 18 1.73 -25.52 13.25
C LEU A 18 2.42 -25.55 14.60
N ALA A 19 2.37 -24.48 15.39
CA ALA A 19 3.04 -24.47 16.69
C ALA A 19 2.42 -25.50 17.65
N HIS A 20 1.09 -25.60 17.70
CA HIS A 20 0.41 -26.61 18.51
C HIS A 20 0.73 -28.03 18.04
N GLY A 21 0.68 -28.27 16.71
CA GLY A 21 0.95 -29.60 16.14
C GLY A 21 2.39 -30.06 16.39
N ILE A 22 3.36 -29.17 16.23
CA ILE A 22 4.77 -29.47 16.50
C ILE A 22 4.98 -29.73 17.98
N ALA A 23 4.47 -28.89 18.88
CA ALA A 23 4.63 -29.08 20.33
C ALA A 23 4.03 -30.41 20.79
N ALA A 24 2.81 -30.73 20.35
CA ALA A 24 2.12 -31.97 20.72
C ALA A 24 2.89 -33.22 20.28
N ASN A 25 3.53 -33.19 19.10
CA ASN A 25 4.33 -34.31 18.59
C ASN A 25 5.55 -34.65 19.48
N PHE A 26 6.01 -33.71 20.29
CA PHE A 26 7.11 -33.89 21.23
C PHE A 26 6.66 -33.95 22.70
N GLY A 27 5.35 -34.09 22.97
CA GLY A 27 4.82 -34.12 24.34
C GLY A 27 4.86 -32.76 25.05
N CYS A 28 4.99 -31.67 24.31
CA CYS A 28 5.04 -30.30 24.81
C CYS A 28 3.71 -29.57 24.55
N THR A 29 3.58 -28.37 25.12
CA THR A 29 2.52 -27.40 24.79
C THR A 29 3.17 -26.12 24.23
N ALA A 30 2.40 -25.33 23.48
CA ALA A 30 2.82 -24.04 22.96
C ALA A 30 1.73 -22.99 23.24
N GLU A 31 2.13 -21.82 23.71
CA GLU A 31 1.28 -20.63 23.82
C GLU A 31 1.68 -19.65 22.71
N ILE A 32 0.70 -19.06 22.04
CA ILE A 32 0.94 -18.09 20.96
C ILE A 32 0.26 -16.78 21.28
N GLN A 33 1.05 -15.72 21.23
CA GLN A 33 0.58 -14.35 21.34
C GLN A 33 0.75 -13.67 19.97
N TYR A 34 -0.32 -13.65 19.19
CA TYR A 34 -0.32 -13.00 17.88
C TYR A 34 -0.93 -11.60 18.00
N LYS A 35 -0.14 -10.57 17.65
CA LYS A 35 -0.61 -9.18 17.63
C LYS A 35 -0.67 -8.67 16.19
N ARG A 36 -1.87 -8.27 15.76
CA ARG A 36 -2.06 -7.52 14.50
C ARG A 36 -1.58 -6.08 14.71
N VAL A 37 -0.37 -5.78 14.21
CA VAL A 37 0.26 -4.45 14.33
C VAL A 37 -0.02 -3.52 13.15
N GLY A 38 -0.64 -4.03 12.08
CA GLY A 38 -1.00 -3.25 10.90
C GLY A 38 -1.92 -4.03 9.98
N ILE A 39 -2.52 -3.33 9.04
CA ILE A 39 -3.40 -3.90 8.02
C ILE A 39 -2.79 -3.67 6.63
N PRO A 40 -3.03 -4.57 5.65
CA PRO A 40 -2.61 -4.32 4.28
C PRO A 40 -3.30 -3.09 3.71
N LEU A 41 -2.55 -2.19 3.07
CA LEU A 41 -3.11 -1.09 2.31
C LEU A 41 -3.70 -1.64 1.01
N VAL A 42 -5.03 -1.57 0.87
CA VAL A 42 -5.73 -2.00 -0.33
C VAL A 42 -6.59 -0.86 -0.84
N ASN A 43 -6.26 -0.33 -2.02
CA ASN A 43 -7.05 0.71 -2.65
C ASN A 43 -8.42 0.19 -3.12
N HIS A 44 -9.43 1.06 -3.08
CA HIS A 44 -10.76 0.75 -3.61
C HIS A 44 -10.75 0.93 -5.12
N VAL A 45 -11.26 -0.05 -5.87
CA VAL A 45 -11.23 -0.08 -7.35
C VAL A 45 -11.69 1.24 -7.97
N GLN A 46 -12.89 1.71 -7.62
CA GLN A 46 -13.45 2.96 -8.17
C GLN A 46 -12.61 4.20 -7.83
N SER A 47 -12.04 4.26 -6.61
CA SER A 47 -11.18 5.37 -6.21
C SER A 47 -9.84 5.32 -6.92
N THR A 48 -9.30 4.12 -7.18
CA THR A 48 -8.10 3.92 -7.99
C THR A 48 -8.33 4.39 -9.42
N GLU A 49 -9.47 4.08 -10.03
CA GLU A 49 -9.82 4.54 -11.38
C GLU A 49 -9.90 6.07 -11.45
N ARG A 50 -10.50 6.73 -10.44
CA ARG A 50 -10.54 8.19 -10.35
C ARG A 50 -9.15 8.80 -10.20
N ALA A 51 -8.30 8.17 -9.38
CA ALA A 51 -6.91 8.56 -9.22
C ALA A 51 -6.09 8.41 -10.52
N ILE A 52 -6.27 7.30 -11.24
CA ILE A 52 -5.60 7.06 -12.53
C ILE A 52 -6.00 8.14 -13.53
N ARG A 53 -7.30 8.40 -13.72
CA ARG A 53 -7.76 9.43 -14.66
C ARG A 53 -7.19 10.82 -14.35
N ALA A 54 -7.16 11.21 -13.07
CA ALA A 54 -6.57 12.48 -12.66
C ALA A 54 -5.08 12.55 -13.04
N ALA A 55 -4.31 11.49 -12.78
CA ALA A 55 -2.90 11.42 -13.16
C ALA A 55 -2.71 11.44 -14.68
N GLU A 56 -3.48 10.66 -15.43
CA GLU A 56 -3.41 10.61 -16.90
C GLU A 56 -3.72 11.97 -17.54
N SER A 57 -4.67 12.73 -16.99
CA SER A 57 -4.98 14.08 -17.47
C SER A 57 -3.82 15.08 -17.29
N LEU A 58 -2.89 14.79 -16.38
CA LEU A 58 -1.75 15.65 -16.07
C LEU A 58 -0.50 15.24 -16.87
N VAL A 59 -0.16 13.96 -16.87
CA VAL A 59 1.11 13.45 -17.40
C VAL A 59 0.95 12.57 -18.64
N GLY A 60 -0.28 12.28 -19.07
CA GLY A 60 -0.58 11.36 -20.17
C GLY A 60 -0.50 9.89 -19.74
N THR A 61 -1.32 9.04 -20.37
CA THR A 61 -1.40 7.59 -20.10
C THR A 61 -0.06 6.85 -20.09
N PRO A 62 0.91 7.11 -20.99
CA PRO A 62 2.19 6.39 -20.98
C PRO A 62 3.02 6.59 -19.69
N ASN A 63 2.74 7.64 -18.91
CA ASN A 63 3.47 7.98 -17.69
C ASN A 63 2.74 7.53 -16.42
N VAL A 64 1.66 6.75 -16.54
CA VAL A 64 0.88 6.23 -15.41
C VAL A 64 0.89 4.71 -15.43
N ASN A 65 1.30 4.11 -14.30
CA ASN A 65 1.13 2.67 -14.09
C ASN A 65 0.02 2.43 -13.07
N GLY A 66 -1.18 2.08 -13.55
CA GLY A 66 -2.32 1.74 -12.71
C GLY A 66 -2.27 0.33 -12.09
N ASN A 67 -1.29 -0.48 -12.45
CA ASN A 67 -1.17 -1.89 -12.04
C ASN A 67 0.23 -2.17 -11.46
N ILE A 68 0.62 -1.39 -10.46
CA ILE A 68 1.90 -1.61 -9.76
C ILE A 68 1.86 -2.92 -8.97
N THR A 69 2.99 -3.62 -8.93
CA THR A 69 3.15 -4.78 -8.06
C THR A 69 3.04 -4.34 -6.60
N PRO A 70 2.21 -5.02 -5.77
CA PRO A 70 2.13 -4.73 -4.35
C PRO A 70 3.50 -4.81 -3.67
N THR A 71 3.75 -3.91 -2.73
CA THR A 71 4.99 -3.90 -1.95
C THR A 71 4.75 -4.46 -0.55
N MET A 72 5.83 -4.91 0.11
CA MET A 72 5.77 -5.43 1.49
C MET A 72 5.96 -4.34 2.56
N GLY A 73 6.00 -3.06 2.15
CA GLY A 73 6.03 -1.91 3.07
C GLY A 73 4.77 -1.85 3.92
N GLY A 74 4.87 -1.26 5.12
CA GLY A 74 3.70 -0.92 5.93
C GLY A 74 3.40 0.56 5.79
N GLU A 75 2.13 0.92 5.63
CA GLU A 75 1.65 2.29 5.47
C GLU A 75 0.36 2.45 6.28
N ASP A 76 0.29 3.46 7.14
CA ASP A 76 -0.82 3.63 8.09
C ASP A 76 -2.06 4.28 7.45
N PHE A 77 -1.93 4.84 6.24
CA PHE A 77 -3.05 5.25 5.38
C PHE A 77 -4.03 4.10 5.13
N ALA A 78 -3.57 2.84 5.25
CA ALA A 78 -4.45 1.68 5.22
C ALA A 78 -5.61 1.80 6.24
N ASN A 79 -5.38 2.37 7.42
CA ASN A 79 -6.43 2.59 8.42
C ASN A 79 -7.49 3.58 7.94
N MET A 80 -7.10 4.58 7.15
CA MET A 80 -8.06 5.51 6.54
C MET A 80 -8.93 4.80 5.51
N LEU A 81 -8.33 3.88 4.74
CA LEU A 81 -9.05 3.09 3.74
C LEU A 81 -10.06 2.11 4.36
N GLU A 82 -9.85 1.63 5.59
CA GLU A 82 -10.90 0.84 6.27
C GLU A 82 -12.16 1.65 6.57
N GLN A 83 -12.01 2.97 6.72
CA GLN A 83 -13.11 3.84 7.12
C GLN A 83 -13.81 4.48 5.93
N ARG A 84 -13.09 4.74 4.82
CA ARG A 84 -13.62 5.43 3.64
C ARG A 84 -13.04 4.89 2.34
N PRO A 85 -13.85 4.82 1.26
CA PRO A 85 -13.34 4.54 -0.07
C PRO A 85 -12.27 5.54 -0.48
N GLY A 86 -11.12 5.05 -0.93
CA GLY A 86 -9.97 5.89 -1.26
C GLY A 86 -8.90 5.14 -2.03
N ALA A 87 -7.90 5.90 -2.49
CA ALA A 87 -6.72 5.39 -3.16
C ALA A 87 -5.48 6.11 -2.64
N TYR A 88 -4.46 5.34 -2.30
CA TYR A 88 -3.11 5.79 -2.06
C TYR A 88 -2.30 5.58 -3.34
N ILE A 89 -1.62 6.63 -3.81
CA ILE A 89 -0.80 6.55 -5.02
C ILE A 89 0.67 6.82 -4.70
N LEU A 90 1.55 6.39 -5.60
CA LEU A 90 2.97 6.67 -5.54
C LEU A 90 3.33 7.65 -6.65
N ILE A 91 4.22 8.60 -6.33
CA ILE A 91 4.85 9.50 -7.30
C ILE A 91 6.28 9.05 -7.58
N GLY A 92 6.72 9.15 -8.83
CA GLY A 92 8.09 8.80 -9.21
C GLY A 92 9.11 9.78 -8.63
N ASN A 93 10.16 9.26 -7.98
CA ASN A 93 11.28 10.05 -7.43
C ASN A 93 12.54 10.01 -8.34
N GLY A 94 12.39 9.59 -9.59
CA GLY A 94 13.50 9.39 -10.53
C GLY A 94 14.37 8.15 -10.22
N MET A 95 15.35 7.91 -11.09
CA MET A 95 16.23 6.73 -11.03
C MET A 95 17.58 6.99 -10.34
N GLN A 96 17.89 8.27 -10.06
CA GLN A 96 19.20 8.68 -9.52
C GLN A 96 19.25 8.68 -7.98
N SER A 97 18.11 8.48 -7.30
CA SER A 97 18.03 8.40 -5.85
C SER A 97 18.24 6.97 -5.34
N GLY A 98 18.77 6.84 -4.11
CA GLY A 98 18.62 5.62 -3.33
C GLY A 98 17.14 5.29 -3.03
N LYS A 99 16.90 4.07 -2.54
CA LYS A 99 15.56 3.65 -2.07
C LYS A 99 15.18 4.38 -0.79
N LEU A 100 13.88 4.46 -0.50
CA LEU A 100 13.37 4.96 0.79
C LEU A 100 14.09 4.27 1.97
N HIS A 101 14.41 5.03 3.00
CA HIS A 101 15.23 4.63 4.16
C HIS A 101 16.72 4.36 3.90
N SER A 102 17.23 4.56 2.68
CA SER A 102 18.67 4.54 2.41
C SER A 102 19.33 5.86 2.84
N PRO A 103 20.58 5.85 3.35
CA PRO A 103 21.35 7.08 3.54
C PRO A 103 21.66 7.82 2.22
N THR A 104 21.50 7.14 1.08
CA THR A 104 21.63 7.72 -0.27
C THR A 104 20.30 8.15 -0.88
N TYR A 105 19.20 8.13 -0.10
CA TYR A 105 17.93 8.66 -0.57
C TYR A 105 18.06 10.16 -0.82
N ASN A 106 17.70 10.61 -2.01
CA ASN A 106 17.67 12.00 -2.39
C ASN A 106 16.30 12.31 -2.98
N PHE A 107 15.57 13.24 -2.36
CA PHE A 107 14.26 13.63 -2.86
C PHE A 107 14.43 14.36 -4.20
N ASN A 108 13.57 14.05 -5.16
CA ASN A 108 13.57 14.72 -6.45
C ASN A 108 12.64 15.94 -6.39
N ASP A 109 13.18 17.13 -6.17
CA ASP A 109 12.41 18.38 -6.13
C ASP A 109 11.63 18.64 -7.43
N ASP A 110 12.11 18.14 -8.58
CA ASP A 110 11.41 18.23 -9.86
C ASP A 110 10.08 17.43 -9.87
N ALA A 111 9.87 16.54 -8.89
CA ALA A 111 8.61 15.81 -8.73
C ALA A 111 7.50 16.67 -8.09
N ILE A 112 7.85 17.76 -7.39
CA ILE A 112 6.89 18.58 -6.63
C ILE A 112 5.75 19.12 -7.51
N PRO A 113 6.00 19.72 -8.69
CA PRO A 113 4.94 20.24 -9.53
C PRO A 113 3.93 19.17 -9.98
N PHE A 114 4.39 17.92 -10.16
CA PHE A 114 3.52 16.80 -10.52
C PHE A 114 2.64 16.37 -9.35
N GLY A 115 3.17 16.34 -8.12
CA GLY A 115 2.39 16.05 -6.92
C GLY A 115 1.30 17.10 -6.67
N VAL A 116 1.66 18.39 -6.78
CA VAL A 116 0.72 19.51 -6.67
C VAL A 116 -0.33 19.44 -7.78
N GLY A 117 0.10 19.30 -9.03
CA GLY A 117 -0.78 19.19 -10.18
C GLY A 117 -1.74 18.03 -10.08
N TYR A 118 -1.30 16.88 -9.56
CA TYR A 118 -2.14 15.70 -9.36
C TYR A 118 -3.31 16.00 -8.44
N PHE A 119 -3.05 16.58 -7.26
CA PHE A 119 -4.13 16.91 -6.32
C PHE A 119 -5.05 18.00 -6.87
N ILE A 120 -4.54 18.98 -7.60
CA ILE A 120 -5.38 19.98 -8.28
C ILE A 120 -6.32 19.30 -9.27
N ARG A 121 -5.80 18.41 -10.13
CA ARG A 121 -6.62 17.68 -11.12
C ARG A 121 -7.65 16.78 -10.46
N LEU A 122 -7.26 16.06 -9.41
CA LEU A 122 -8.16 15.19 -8.66
C LEU A 122 -9.30 16.00 -8.02
N VAL A 123 -8.97 17.08 -7.31
CA VAL A 123 -10.00 17.92 -6.67
C VAL A 123 -10.93 18.56 -7.70
N GLN A 124 -10.41 19.07 -8.82
CA GLN A 124 -11.23 19.59 -9.91
C GLN A 124 -12.16 18.52 -10.49
N GLN A 125 -11.66 17.29 -10.71
CA GLN A 125 -12.47 16.17 -11.20
C GLN A 125 -13.59 15.78 -10.24
N GLU A 126 -13.33 15.77 -8.93
CA GLU A 126 -14.30 15.27 -7.95
C GLU A 126 -15.30 16.35 -7.50
N LEU A 127 -14.94 17.64 -7.59
CA LEU A 127 -15.75 18.75 -7.05
C LEU A 127 -16.31 19.71 -8.10
N ASN A 128 -15.84 19.70 -9.34
CA ASN A 128 -16.47 20.49 -10.40
C ASN A 128 -17.49 19.61 -11.14
N GLU A 129 -18.73 20.11 -11.22
CA GLU A 129 -19.78 19.60 -12.11
C GLU A 129 -19.37 19.68 -13.60
#